data_AF-A0A2M7PYM5-F1
#
_entry.id   AF-A0A2M7PYM5-F1
#
_cell.length_a   1.000
_cell.length_b   1.000
_cell.length_c   1.000
_cell.angle_alpha   90.00
_cell.angle_beta   90.00
_cell.angle_gamma   90.00
#
_symmetry.space_group_name_H-M   'P 1'
#
loop_
_entity.id
_entity.type
_entity.pdbx_description
1 polymer ?
#
loop_
_entity_poly.entity_id
_entity_poly.type
_entity_poly.pdbx_seq_one_letter_code
_entity_poly.pdbx_strand_id
1 'polypeptide(L)'
;MAWKLAFQQLWQACTTSAGYLPFNPVPKTWLNGDFKSYCLQLCEREQLTLPYEPDWHALEQAGFQRQHDVLRLQLLRHCFKRVLELWLIMDMAVYLQNHAYKVSIDTFCAHALTPRNIKIEGSR
;
A
#
# COMPACT_ATOMS: atom_id res chain seq x y z
N MET A 1 -7.09 2.18 7.86
CA MET A 1 -6.70 1.03 7.00
C MET A 1 -7.45 -0.24 7.44
N ALA A 2 -7.43 -0.62 8.72
CA ALA A 2 -8.21 -1.75 9.26
C ALA A 2 -9.67 -1.79 8.79
N TRP A 3 -10.43 -0.70 8.97
CA TRP A 3 -11.85 -0.67 8.60
C TRP A 3 -12.12 -0.92 7.11
N LYS A 4 -11.23 -0.43 6.23
CA LYS A 4 -11.30 -0.74 4.79
C LYS A 4 -11.06 -2.23 4.53
N LEU A 5 -10.08 -2.83 5.21
CA LEU A 5 -9.78 -4.26 5.09
C LEU A 5 -10.92 -5.13 5.63
N ALA A 6 -11.54 -4.74 6.74
CA ALA A 6 -12.72 -5.41 7.28
C ALA A 6 -13.91 -5.33 6.31
N PHE A 7 -14.19 -4.15 5.76
CA PHE A 7 -15.27 -4.01 4.77
C PHE A 7 -15.01 -4.84 3.52
N GLN A 8 -13.75 -4.94 3.07
CA GLN A 8 -13.41 -5.81 1.95
C GLN A 8 -13.73 -7.28 2.24
N GLN A 9 -13.50 -7.76 3.48
CA GLN A 9 -13.89 -9.11 3.89
C GLN A 9 -15.41 -9.29 3.92
N LEU A 10 -16.14 -8.29 4.44
CA LEU A 10 -17.61 -8.29 4.42
C LEU A 10 -18.14 -8.38 2.98
N TRP A 11 -17.61 -7.57 2.07
CA TRP A 11 -17.99 -7.60 0.66
C TRP A 11 -17.70 -8.97 0.02
N GLN A 12 -16.55 -9.58 0.32
CA GLN A 12 -16.20 -10.93 -0.16
C GLN A 12 -17.11 -12.01 0.42
N ALA A 13 -17.56 -11.87 1.67
CA ALA A 13 -18.51 -12.81 2.28
C ALA A 13 -19.93 -12.70 1.68
N CYS A 14 -20.33 -11.49 1.26
CA CYS A 14 -21.66 -11.22 0.70
C CYS A 14 -21.73 -11.41 -0.83
N THR A 15 -20.60 -11.51 -1.53
CA THR A 15 -20.56 -11.65 -2.99
C THR A 15 -19.90 -12.97 -3.40
N THR A 16 -20.39 -13.60 -4.46
CA THR A 16 -19.75 -14.79 -5.05
C THR A 16 -18.46 -14.46 -5.80
N SER A 17 -17.99 -13.21 -5.72
CA SER A 17 -16.81 -12.74 -6.42
C SER A 17 -15.55 -13.03 -5.62
N ALA A 18 -14.66 -13.84 -6.16
CA ALA A 18 -13.32 -14.06 -5.61
C ALA A 18 -12.38 -12.84 -5.79
N GLY A 19 -12.90 -11.71 -6.30
CA GLY A 19 -12.13 -10.55 -6.69
C GLY A 19 -11.79 -9.58 -5.55
N TYR A 20 -11.02 -8.57 -5.91
CA TYR A 20 -10.76 -7.39 -5.09
C TYR A 20 -11.79 -6.31 -5.44
N LEU A 21 -12.45 -5.75 -4.43
CA LEU A 21 -13.32 -4.58 -4.63
C LEU A 21 -12.47 -3.33 -4.90
N PRO A 22 -12.59 -2.70 -6.08
CA PRO A 22 -11.96 -1.42 -6.34
C PRO A 22 -12.48 -0.39 -5.35
N PHE A 23 -11.61 0.14 -4.51
CA PHE A 23 -12.03 0.93 -3.37
C PHE A 23 -11.72 2.40 -3.60
N ASN A 24 -12.74 3.15 -4.01
CA ASN A 24 -12.65 4.60 -4.15
C ASN A 24 -12.32 5.26 -2.81
N PRO A 25 -11.56 6.37 -2.80
CA PRO A 25 -11.24 7.10 -1.58
C PRO A 25 -12.50 7.37 -0.75
N VAL A 26 -12.43 7.06 0.54
CA VAL A 26 -13.54 7.30 1.47
C VAL A 26 -13.30 8.64 2.17
N PRO A 27 -14.33 9.51 2.30
CA PRO A 27 -14.20 10.75 3.05
C PRO A 27 -13.70 10.49 4.47
N LYS A 28 -12.71 11.26 4.92
CA LYS A 28 -12.16 11.10 6.28
C LYS A 28 -13.21 11.28 7.37
N THR A 29 -14.24 12.09 7.11
CA THR A 29 -15.36 12.33 8.04
C THR A 29 -16.10 11.05 8.42
N TRP A 30 -16.12 10.03 7.55
CA TRP A 30 -16.76 8.75 7.85
C TRP A 30 -16.02 7.95 8.93
N LEU A 31 -14.76 8.30 9.21
CA LEU A 31 -13.96 7.68 10.26
C LEU A 31 -14.23 8.29 11.66
N ASN A 32 -15.04 9.36 11.74
CA ASN A 32 -15.38 9.98 13.02
C ASN A 32 -16.50 9.23 13.77
N GLY A 33 -17.23 8.35 13.08
CA GLY A 33 -18.28 7.51 13.66
C GLY A 33 -17.73 6.19 14.20
N ASP A 34 -18.60 5.20 14.35
CA ASP A 34 -18.22 3.82 14.65
C ASP A 34 -18.02 2.98 13.37
N PHE A 35 -17.43 1.81 13.54
CA PHE A 35 -17.17 0.88 12.44
C PHE A 35 -18.45 0.42 11.72
N LYS A 36 -19.54 0.19 12.46
CA LYS A 36 -20.83 -0.23 11.89
C LYS A 36 -21.37 0.84 10.93
N SER A 37 -21.42 2.10 11.37
CA SER A 37 -21.88 3.24 10.58
C SER A 37 -21.02 3.45 9.34
N TYR A 38 -19.70 3.28 9.49
CA TYR A 38 -18.75 3.29 8.36
C TYR A 38 -19.09 2.21 7.32
N CYS A 39 -19.33 0.97 7.76
CA CYS A 39 -19.67 -0.13 6.86
C CYS A 39 -21.04 0.04 6.22
N LEU A 40 -22.05 0.54 6.93
CA LEU A 40 -23.38 0.77 6.38
C LEU A 40 -23.37 1.84 5.27
N GLN A 41 -22.66 2.95 5.49
CA GLN A 41 -22.48 3.99 4.45
C GLN A 41 -21.75 3.43 3.21
N LEU A 42 -20.79 2.53 3.41
CA LEU A 42 -20.14 1.84 2.30
C LEU A 42 -21.05 0.82 1.61
N CYS A 43 -21.90 0.11 2.34
CA CYS A 43 -22.88 -0.79 1.72
C CYS A 43 -23.82 0.00 0.82
N GLU A 44 -24.32 1.15 1.27
CA GLU A 44 -25.15 2.05 0.48
C GLU A 44 -24.41 2.54 -0.78
N ARG A 45 -23.17 3.01 -0.62
CA ARG A 45 -22.35 3.52 -1.73
C ARG A 45 -22.04 2.46 -2.78
N GLU A 46 -21.65 1.27 -2.34
CA GLU A 46 -21.25 0.15 -3.20
C GLU A 46 -22.45 -0.73 -3.62
N GLN A 47 -23.67 -0.33 -3.26
CA GLN A 47 -24.93 -1.05 -3.53
C GLN A 47 -24.88 -2.51 -3.05
N LEU A 48 -24.19 -2.75 -1.93
CA LEU A 48 -24.08 -4.06 -1.31
C LEU A 48 -25.29 -4.31 -0.41
N THR A 49 -26.07 -5.34 -0.72
CA THR A 49 -27.13 -5.81 0.17
C THR A 49 -26.56 -6.82 1.15
N LEU A 50 -26.80 -6.60 2.45
CA LEU A 50 -26.40 -7.53 3.50
C LEU A 50 -27.45 -8.63 3.65
N PRO A 51 -27.13 -9.90 3.37
CA PRO A 51 -28.09 -11.00 3.46
C PRO A 51 -28.44 -11.38 4.92
N TYR A 52 -27.59 -10.98 5.88
CA TYR A 52 -27.77 -11.18 7.32
C TYR A 52 -27.09 -10.03 8.07
N GLU A 53 -27.42 -9.83 9.34
CA GLU A 53 -26.70 -8.87 10.19
C GLU A 53 -25.33 -9.47 10.57
N PRO A 54 -24.20 -8.88 10.14
CA PRO A 54 -22.88 -9.39 10.48
C PRO A 54 -22.54 -9.14 11.95
N ASP A 55 -21.66 -9.98 12.50
CA ASP A 55 -20.98 -9.66 13.75
C ASP A 55 -19.98 -8.52 13.52
N TRP A 56 -20.44 -7.29 13.78
CA TRP A 56 -19.66 -6.07 13.59
C TRP A 56 -18.37 -6.06 14.41
N HIS A 57 -18.38 -6.63 15.62
CA HIS A 57 -17.22 -6.63 16.50
C HIS A 57 -16.15 -7.61 15.98
N ALA A 58 -16.56 -8.82 15.62
CA ALA A 58 -15.66 -9.81 15.04
C ALA A 58 -15.04 -9.33 13.72
N LEU A 59 -15.83 -8.67 12.86
CA LEU A 59 -15.33 -8.08 11.61
C LEU A 59 -14.31 -6.98 11.85
N GLU A 60 -14.56 -6.10 12.82
CA GLU A 60 -13.63 -5.03 13.16
C GLU A 60 -12.29 -5.59 13.63
N GLN A 61 -12.32 -6.57 14.55
CA GLN A 61 -11.13 -7.27 15.02
C GLN A 61 -10.37 -7.96 13.88
N ALA A 62 -11.08 -8.64 12.97
CA ALA A 62 -10.49 -9.27 11.80
C ALA A 62 -9.83 -8.24 10.87
N GLY A 63 -10.39 -7.03 10.76
CA GLY A 63 -9.79 -5.89 10.06
C GLY A 63 -8.45 -5.45 10.66
N PHE A 64 -8.38 -5.34 11.99
CA PHE A 64 -7.14 -5.00 12.69
C PHE A 64 -6.09 -6.11 12.55
N GLN A 65 -6.49 -7.37 12.69
CA GLN A 65 -5.59 -8.50 12.45
C GLN A 65 -5.03 -8.48 11.03
N ARG A 66 -5.90 -8.27 10.03
CA ARG A 66 -5.47 -8.17 8.64
C ARG A 66 -4.53 -6.99 8.41
N GLN A 67 -4.77 -5.85 9.06
CA GLN A 67 -3.85 -4.70 9.03
C GLN A 67 -2.47 -5.10 9.55
N HIS A 68 -2.39 -5.82 10.67
CA HIS A 68 -1.13 -6.31 11.20
C HIS A 68 -0.40 -7.22 10.21
N ASP A 69 -1.11 -8.12 9.54
CA ASP A 69 -0.52 -9.01 8.53
C ASP A 69 0.00 -8.21 7.33
N VAL A 70 -0.75 -7.22 6.85
CA VAL A 70 -0.31 -6.33 5.77
C VAL A 70 0.93 -5.53 6.18
N LEU A 71 0.98 -5.02 7.41
CA LEU A 71 2.15 -4.31 7.93
C LEU A 71 3.37 -5.22 8.02
N ARG A 72 3.20 -6.49 8.41
CA ARG A 72 4.29 -7.48 8.38
C ARG A 72 4.84 -7.70 6.97
N LEU A 73 3.97 -7.78 5.97
CA LEU A 73 4.42 -7.89 4.57
C LEU A 73 5.18 -6.64 4.09
N GLN A 74 4.92 -5.47 4.68
CA GLN A 74 5.72 -4.28 4.39
C GLN A 74 7.17 -4.44 4.84
N LEU A 75 7.48 -5.24 5.86
CA LEU A 75 8.87 -5.48 6.30
C LEU A 75 9.69 -6.12 5.17
N LEU A 76 9.15 -7.17 4.54
CA LEU A 76 9.77 -7.80 3.37
C LEU A 76 9.97 -6.78 2.26
N ARG A 77 8.95 -5.95 1.97
CA ARG A 77 9.08 -4.88 0.97
C ARG A 77 10.22 -3.92 1.30
N HIS A 78 10.43 -3.59 2.58
CA HIS A 78 11.53 -2.71 3.00
C HIS A 78 12.91 -3.35 2.74
N CYS A 79 13.07 -4.66 2.93
CA CYS A 79 14.31 -5.37 2.62
C CYS A 79 14.71 -5.24 1.13
N PHE A 80 13.74 -5.21 0.22
CA PHE A 80 14.00 -5.10 -1.21
C PHE A 80 14.17 -3.66 -1.71
N LYS A 81 13.78 -2.63 -0.94
CA LYS A 81 13.83 -1.23 -1.39
C LYS A 81 15.23 -0.84 -1.87
N ARG A 82 16.26 -1.17 -1.10
CA ARG A 82 17.65 -0.82 -1.45
C ARG A 82 18.15 -1.58 -2.66
N VAL A 83 17.81 -2.87 -2.78
CA VAL A 83 18.20 -3.69 -3.93
C VAL A 83 17.59 -3.14 -5.22
N LEU A 84 16.30 -2.82 -5.20
CA LEU A 84 15.60 -2.23 -6.34
C LEU A 84 16.13 -0.82 -6.68
N GLU A 85 16.43 0.00 -5.67
CA GLU A 85 17.06 1.30 -5.88
C GLU A 85 18.41 1.17 -6.60
N LEU A 86 19.29 0.30 -6.11
CA LEU A 86 20.60 0.09 -6.74
C LEU A 86 20.47 -0.46 -8.16
N TRP A 87 19.53 -1.38 -8.39
CA TRP A 87 19.27 -1.90 -9.73
C TRP A 87 18.86 -0.79 -10.72
N LEU A 88 17.91 0.07 -10.32
CA LEU A 88 17.46 1.20 -11.14
C LEU A 88 18.57 2.24 -11.37
N ILE A 89 19.42 2.47 -10.37
CA ILE A 89 20.58 3.37 -10.48
C ILE A 89 21.59 2.84 -11.50
N MET A 90 21.89 1.55 -11.46
CA MET A 90 22.80 0.92 -12.41
C MET A 90 22.24 0.93 -13.83
N ASP A 91 20.95 0.66 -14.00
CA ASP A 91 20.27 0.75 -15.30
C ASP A 91 20.39 2.15 -15.91
N MET A 92 20.13 3.18 -15.10
CA MET A 92 20.28 4.58 -15.53
C MET A 92 21.72 4.96 -15.88
N ALA A 93 22.70 4.43 -15.14
CA ALA A 93 24.11 4.66 -15.44
C ALA A 93 24.51 4.06 -16.80
N VAL A 94 24.06 2.85 -17.10
CA VAL A 94 24.27 2.21 -18.41
C VAL A 94 23.61 3.02 -19.52
N TYR A 95 22.37 3.49 -19.30
CA TYR A 95 21.68 4.35 -20.25
C TYR A 95 22.50 5.62 -20.58
N LEU A 96 23.04 6.30 -19.56
CA LEU A 96 23.85 7.50 -19.75
C LEU A 96 25.17 7.21 -20.47
N GLN A 97 25.84 6.10 -20.14
CA GLN A 97 27.05 5.65 -20.84
C GLN A 97 26.80 5.41 -22.33
N ASN A 98 25.67 4.79 -22.68
CA ASN A 98 25.25 4.61 -24.08
C ASN A 98 25.02 5.93 -24.82
N HIS A 99 24.79 7.03 -24.10
CA HIS A 99 24.65 8.39 -24.63
C HIS A 99 25.94 9.22 -24.51
N ALA A 100 27.09 8.53 -24.48
CA ALA A 100 28.44 9.08 -24.44
C ALA A 100 28.76 9.95 -23.20
N TYR A 101 28.04 9.76 -22.09
CA TYR A 101 28.45 10.34 -20.82
C TYR A 101 29.52 9.48 -20.13
N LYS A 102 30.49 10.12 -19.49
CA LYS A 102 31.27 9.50 -18.41
C LYS A 102 30.44 9.56 -17.14
N VAL A 103 30.16 8.40 -16.56
CA VAL A 103 29.24 8.28 -15.41
C VAL A 103 30.00 7.87 -14.15
N SER A 104 29.73 8.55 -13.03
CA SER A 104 30.12 8.11 -11.69
C SER A 104 28.88 7.84 -10.83
N ILE A 105 29.02 6.89 -9.89
CA ILE A 105 28.00 6.54 -8.91
C ILE A 105 28.65 6.60 -7.54
N ASP A 106 28.13 7.45 -6.68
CA ASP A 106 28.74 7.75 -5.38
C ASP A 106 27.70 7.83 -4.27
N THR A 107 28.13 7.65 -3.02
CA THR A 107 27.28 7.92 -1.86
C THR A 107 27.22 9.43 -1.63
N PHE A 108 26.03 10.02 -1.76
CA PHE A 108 25.79 11.45 -1.57
C PHE A 108 25.86 11.87 -0.10
N CYS A 109 25.27 11.07 0.79
CA CYS A 109 25.16 11.40 2.20
C CYS A 109 25.01 10.16 3.09
N ALA A 110 25.06 10.35 4.40
CA ALA A 110 24.80 9.27 5.36
C ALA A 110 23.36 8.74 5.21
N HIS A 111 23.20 7.42 5.21
CA HIS A 111 21.90 6.76 5.07
C HIS A 111 20.87 7.17 6.16
N ALA A 112 21.36 7.61 7.33
CA ALA A 112 20.51 8.10 8.41
C ALA A 112 19.78 9.41 8.07
N LEU A 113 20.34 10.24 7.17
CA LEU A 113 19.68 11.47 6.69
C LEU A 113 18.54 11.14 5.73
N THR A 114 18.80 10.23 4.79
CA THR A 114 17.80 9.68 3.88
C THR A 114 18.27 8.32 3.39
N PRO A 115 17.39 7.32 3.26
CA PRO A 115 17.76 6.04 2.65
C PRO A 115 18.12 6.18 1.17
N ARG A 116 17.59 7.22 0.50
CA ARG A 116 17.94 7.57 -0.88
C ARG A 116 19.19 8.44 -0.90
N ASN A 117 20.34 7.81 -0.76
CA ASN A 117 21.61 8.47 -0.54
C ASN A 117 22.68 8.18 -1.61
N ILE A 118 22.28 7.69 -2.78
CA ILE A 118 23.19 7.48 -3.90
C ILE A 118 22.98 8.56 -4.96
N LYS A 119 24.07 9.09 -5.49
CA LYS A 119 24.12 10.06 -6.58
C LYS A 119 24.63 9.38 -7.84
N ILE A 120 24.02 9.70 -8.98
CA ILE A 120 24.56 9.44 -10.32
C ILE A 120 24.98 10.78 -10.89
N GLU A 121 26.20 10.85 -11.43
CA GLU A 121 26.72 12.04 -12.08
C GLU A 121 27.22 11.69 -13.48
N GLY A 122 26.77 12.46 -14.49
CA GLY A 122 27.19 12.30 -15.88
C GLY A 122 27.97 13.53 -16.32
N SER A 123 29.16 13.34 -16.86
CA SER A 123 29.98 14.39 -17.47
C SER A 123 30.20 14.10 -18.96
N ARG A 124 30.16 15.15 -19.78
CA ARG A 124 30.47 15.10 -21.22
C ARG A 124 31.76 15.87 -21.49
#